data_AF-Q9U751-F1
#
_entry.id   AF-Q9U751-F1
#
_cell.length_a   1.000
_cell.length_b   1.000
_cell.length_c   1.000
_cell.angle_alpha   90.00
_cell.angle_beta   90.00
_cell.angle_gamma   90.00
#
_symmetry.space_group_name_H-M   'P 1'
#
loop_
_entity.id
_entity.type
_entity.pdbx_description
1 polymer ?
#
loop_
_entity_poly.entity_id
_entity_poly.type
_entity_poly.pdbx_seq_one_letter_code
_entity_poly.pdbx_strand_id
1 'polypeptide(L)'
;SQGGGGKGIRKVENEEEIKKAYTQVQMELPNSPIFLMKVCSNVRHIEIQVVGDMYGNVCSLSGRDCTTQRRFQKIFEEGPPSVVPPNIFREMEKASIRLTKMIKYRGAGTIEYLYDQEKQTYFFLELNPRL
;
A
#
# COMPACT_ATOMS: atom_id res chain seq x y z
N SER A 1 -10.51 -7.53 -5.41
CA SER A 1 -10.34 -6.57 -4.31
C SER A 1 -10.08 -7.24 -2.96
N GLN A 2 -10.21 -8.56 -2.86
CA GLN A 2 -9.95 -9.33 -1.63
C GLN A 2 -8.64 -10.15 -1.71
N GLY A 3 -7.81 -9.86 -2.71
CA GLY A 3 -6.51 -10.51 -2.87
C GLY A 3 -5.51 -9.96 -1.85
N GLY A 4 -4.63 -10.83 -1.34
CA GLY A 4 -3.53 -10.46 -0.46
C GLY A 4 -2.25 -11.21 -0.84
N GLY A 5 -1.10 -10.63 -0.55
CA GLY A 5 0.21 -11.26 -0.80
C GLY A 5 0.52 -11.48 -2.28
N GLY A 6 0.11 -10.56 -3.15
CA GLY A 6 0.38 -10.60 -4.59
C GLY A 6 -0.60 -11.43 -5.43
N LYS A 7 -1.63 -12.05 -4.80
CA LYS A 7 -2.65 -12.82 -5.51
C LYS A 7 -3.70 -11.94 -6.20
N GLY A 8 -4.12 -12.34 -7.39
CA GLY A 8 -5.15 -11.65 -8.17
C GLY A 8 -4.71 -10.32 -8.77
N ILE A 9 -3.40 -10.15 -8.98
CA ILE A 9 -2.81 -8.94 -9.58
C ILE A 9 -2.19 -9.31 -10.93
N ARG A 10 -2.48 -8.50 -11.97
CA ARG A 10 -1.85 -8.62 -13.29
C ARG A 10 -1.47 -7.23 -13.79
N LYS A 11 -0.23 -7.09 -14.26
CA LYS A 11 0.20 -5.92 -15.03
C LYS A 11 -0.20 -6.14 -16.48
N VAL A 12 -0.74 -5.10 -17.11
CA VAL A 12 -1.09 -5.05 -18.53
C VAL A 12 -0.45 -3.81 -19.15
N GLU A 13 0.08 -3.94 -20.37
CA GLU A 13 0.78 -2.84 -21.07
C GLU A 13 -0.10 -2.20 -22.16
N ASN A 14 -1.12 -2.91 -22.64
CA ASN A 14 -2.02 -2.48 -23.71
C ASN A 14 -3.44 -3.02 -23.49
N GLU A 15 -4.40 -2.51 -24.28
CA GLU A 15 -5.82 -2.86 -24.16
C GLU A 15 -6.11 -4.32 -24.49
N GLU A 16 -5.36 -4.91 -25.42
CA GLU A 16 -5.55 -6.29 -25.87
C GLU A 16 -5.29 -7.30 -24.74
N GLU A 17 -4.34 -6.99 -23.86
CA GLU A 17 -4.01 -7.81 -22.69
C GLU A 17 -5.07 -7.79 -21.58
N ILE A 18 -5.92 -6.75 -21.52
CA ILE A 18 -6.89 -6.54 -20.44
C ILE A 18 -7.85 -7.73 -20.32
N LYS A 19 -8.41 -8.19 -21.45
CA LYS A 19 -9.39 -9.30 -21.44
C LYS A 19 -8.78 -10.57 -20.85
N LYS A 20 -7.57 -10.92 -21.27
CA LYS A 20 -6.86 -12.11 -20.77
C LYS A 20 -6.53 -11.98 -19.29
N ALA A 21 -6.00 -10.84 -18.87
CA ALA A 21 -5.65 -10.57 -17.48
C ALA A 21 -6.89 -10.61 -16.56
N TYR A 22 -8.00 -10.02 -17.01
CA TYR A 22 -9.28 -10.04 -16.28
C TYR A 22 -9.75 -11.47 -16.01
N THR A 23 -9.79 -12.32 -17.04
CA THR A 23 -10.22 -13.72 -16.87
C THR A 23 -9.28 -14.48 -15.93
N GLN A 24 -7.96 -14.25 -16.00
CA GLN A 24 -7.01 -14.87 -15.08
C GLN A 24 -7.26 -14.46 -13.63
N VAL A 25 -7.46 -13.17 -13.37
CA VAL A 25 -7.76 -12.67 -12.01
C VAL A 25 -9.09 -13.22 -11.50
N GLN A 26 -10.11 -13.26 -12.36
CA GLN A 26 -11.43 -13.80 -12.01
C GLN A 26 -11.38 -15.30 -11.64
N MET A 27 -10.56 -16.08 -12.35
CA MET A 27 -10.34 -17.49 -12.01
C MET A 27 -9.54 -17.66 -10.70
N GLU A 28 -8.56 -16.79 -10.46
CA GLU A 28 -7.72 -16.84 -9.27
C GLU A 28 -8.48 -16.41 -7.99
N LEU A 29 -9.38 -15.44 -8.12
CA LEU A 29 -10.23 -14.91 -7.05
C LEU A 29 -11.71 -14.86 -7.48
N PRO A 30 -12.40 -16.02 -7.51
CA PRO A 30 -13.82 -16.08 -7.87
C PRO A 30 -14.66 -15.12 -7.01
N ASN A 31 -15.62 -14.44 -7.64
CA ASN A 31 -16.53 -13.46 -7.01
C ASN A 31 -15.88 -12.23 -6.38
N SER A 32 -14.57 -12.03 -6.51
CA SER A 32 -13.93 -10.81 -6.03
C SER A 32 -14.15 -9.67 -7.04
N PRO A 33 -14.61 -8.48 -6.61
CA PRO A 33 -14.65 -7.30 -7.47
C PRO A 33 -13.27 -6.97 -8.05
N ILE A 34 -13.18 -6.69 -9.36
CA ILE A 34 -11.95 -6.35 -10.05
C ILE A 34 -11.97 -4.87 -10.40
N PHE A 35 -10.86 -4.17 -10.21
CA PHE A 35 -10.68 -2.78 -10.59
C PHE A 35 -9.33 -2.59 -11.28
N LEU A 36 -9.18 -1.49 -12.01
CA LEU A 36 -7.93 -1.10 -12.65
C LEU A 36 -7.29 0.05 -11.88
N MET A 37 -5.96 0.03 -11.80
CA MET A 37 -5.17 1.13 -11.27
C MET A 37 -4.06 1.48 -12.25
N LYS A 38 -3.66 2.75 -12.25
CA LYS A 38 -2.48 3.17 -13.03
C LYS A 38 -1.24 2.50 -12.45
N VAL A 39 -0.48 1.81 -13.30
CA VAL A 39 0.81 1.24 -12.91
C VAL A 39 1.77 2.38 -12.61
N CYS A 40 2.32 2.39 -11.39
CA CYS A 40 3.39 3.29 -11.01
C CYS A 40 4.71 2.53 -11.14
N SER A 41 5.52 2.91 -12.14
CA SER A 41 6.85 2.34 -12.35
C SER A 41 7.89 3.09 -11.53
N ASN A 42 8.97 2.41 -11.13
CA ASN A 42 10.11 3.00 -10.40
C ASN A 42 9.72 3.72 -9.09
N VAL A 43 8.69 3.22 -8.41
CA VAL A 43 8.26 3.73 -7.10
C VAL A 43 8.80 2.87 -5.97
N ARG A 44 9.02 3.50 -4.82
CA ARG A 44 9.28 2.82 -3.55
C ARG A 44 7.97 2.38 -2.91
N HIS A 45 7.96 1.21 -2.28
CA HIS A 45 6.84 0.76 -1.46
C HIS A 45 7.13 1.14 -0.02
N ILE A 46 6.42 2.13 0.50
CA ILE A 46 6.64 2.68 1.84
C ILE A 46 5.41 2.42 2.70
N GLU A 47 5.63 1.96 3.92
CA GLU A 47 4.58 1.65 4.87
C GLU A 47 4.68 2.54 6.10
N ILE A 48 3.52 2.93 6.65
CA ILE A 48 3.43 3.62 7.94
C ILE A 48 2.71 2.70 8.92
N GLN A 49 3.38 2.41 10.04
CA GLN A 49 2.77 1.67 11.13
C GLN A 49 1.91 2.63 11.95
N VAL A 50 0.63 2.28 12.14
CA VAL A 50 -0.30 3.04 12.98
C VAL A 50 -0.88 2.18 14.09
N VAL A 51 -1.25 2.84 15.20
CA VAL A 51 -2.01 2.23 16.29
C VAL A 51 -3.13 3.19 16.69
N GLY A 52 -4.36 2.67 16.74
CA GLY A 52 -5.54 3.40 17.21
C GLY A 52 -6.13 2.77 18.47
N ASP A 53 -6.65 3.61 19.39
CA ASP A 53 -7.34 3.15 20.59
C ASP A 53 -8.87 3.30 20.51
N MET A 54 -9.57 2.87 21.55
CA MET A 54 -11.04 2.95 21.61
C MET A 54 -11.58 4.36 21.90
N TYR A 55 -10.70 5.30 22.26
CA TYR A 55 -11.03 6.68 22.61
C TYR A 55 -10.82 7.65 21.42
N GLY A 56 -10.37 7.13 20.27
CA GLY A 56 -10.13 7.92 19.06
C GLY A 56 -8.72 8.51 18.97
N ASN A 57 -7.82 8.12 19.88
CA ASN A 57 -6.41 8.47 19.75
C ASN A 57 -5.76 7.57 18.71
N VAL A 58 -4.86 8.17 17.93
CA VAL A 58 -4.09 7.46 16.90
C VAL A 58 -2.69 8.05 16.87
N CYS A 59 -1.68 7.18 16.82
CA CYS A 59 -0.29 7.54 16.56
C CYS A 59 0.29 6.75 15.39
N SER A 60 1.33 7.30 14.75
CA SER A 60 2.26 6.55 13.92
C SER A 60 3.45 6.09 14.77
N LEU A 61 3.98 4.91 14.46
CA LEU A 61 5.16 4.34 15.13
C LEU A 61 6.42 4.40 14.25
N SER A 62 6.44 5.29 13.24
CA SER A 62 7.34 5.27 12.07
C SER A 62 6.85 4.34 10.94
N GLY A 63 7.76 3.93 10.06
CA GLY A 63 7.45 3.23 8.82
C GLY A 63 8.54 2.27 8.37
N ARG A 64 8.29 1.63 7.23
CA ARG A 64 9.17 0.64 6.59
C ARG A 64 9.31 0.93 5.10
N ASP A 65 10.49 0.67 4.54
CA ASP A 65 10.70 0.52 3.11
C ASP A 65 10.63 -0.97 2.76
N CYS A 66 9.60 -1.34 2.01
CA CYS A 66 9.30 -2.70 1.58
C CYS A 66 9.43 -2.84 0.05
N THR A 67 10.23 -1.97 -0.57
CA THR A 67 10.40 -1.91 -2.04
C THR A 67 10.98 -3.19 -2.60
N THR A 68 11.81 -3.90 -1.83
CA THR A 68 12.46 -5.12 -2.30
C THR A 68 11.48 -6.29 -2.30
N GLN A 69 10.86 -6.50 -3.47
CA GLN A 69 9.82 -7.50 -3.68
C GLN A 69 10.17 -8.42 -4.84
N ARG A 70 9.74 -9.69 -4.73
CA ARG A 70 9.79 -10.64 -5.84
C ARG A 70 8.38 -11.12 -6.12
N ARG A 71 7.88 -10.88 -7.33
CA ARG A 71 6.52 -11.26 -7.76
C ARG A 71 5.44 -10.79 -6.75
N PHE A 72 5.52 -9.53 -6.33
CA PHE A 72 4.58 -8.88 -5.38
C PHE A 72 4.58 -9.48 -3.96
N GLN A 73 5.67 -10.14 -3.58
CA GLN A 73 5.92 -10.60 -2.21
C GLN A 73 7.09 -9.83 -1.62
N LYS A 74 6.92 -9.29 -0.40
CA LYS A 74 7.97 -8.59 0.36
C LYS A 74 9.07 -9.60 0.71
N ILE A 75 10.31 -9.27 0.36
CA ILE A 75 11.48 -10.13 0.61
C ILE A 75 12.36 -9.52 1.70
N PHE A 76 12.64 -8.22 1.58
CA PHE A 76 13.36 -7.45 2.58
C PHE A 76 12.55 -6.21 2.96
N GLU A 77 12.57 -5.90 4.25
CA GLU A 77 11.90 -4.74 4.82
C GLU A 77 12.90 -4.02 5.74
N GLU A 78 13.01 -2.71 5.59
CA GLU A 78 13.95 -1.89 6.35
C GLU A 78 13.21 -0.74 7.04
N GLY A 79 13.55 -0.44 8.29
CA GLY A 79 12.93 0.65 9.06
C GLY A 79 13.99 1.45 9.82
N PRO A 80 13.92 2.80 9.83
CA PRO A 80 12.95 3.65 9.12
C PRO A 80 13.27 3.83 7.62
N PRO A 81 12.32 4.27 6.78
CA PRO A 81 12.51 4.41 5.33
C PRO A 81 13.36 5.65 4.99
N SER A 82 14.68 5.49 5.07
CA SER A 82 15.67 6.56 4.86
C SER A 82 15.65 7.19 3.46
N VAL A 83 15.05 6.50 2.49
CA VAL A 83 14.89 6.98 1.11
C VAL A 83 13.89 8.15 0.98
N VAL A 84 12.97 8.30 1.94
CA VAL A 84 11.96 9.35 1.91
C VAL A 84 12.49 10.59 2.64
N PRO A 85 12.51 11.78 2.02
CA PRO A 85 12.87 13.02 2.69
C PRO A 85 12.04 13.24 3.97
N PRO A 86 12.64 13.70 5.09
CA PRO A 86 11.95 13.80 6.38
C PRO A 86 10.66 14.63 6.36
N ASN A 87 10.62 15.69 5.55
CA ASN A 87 9.42 16.52 5.38
C ASN A 87 8.27 15.75 4.72
N ILE A 88 8.56 14.95 3.69
CA ILE A 88 7.57 14.13 2.98
C ILE A 88 7.11 12.99 3.88
N PHE A 89 8.04 12.31 4.55
CA PHE A 89 7.71 11.23 5.46
C PHE A 89 6.76 11.70 6.58
N ARG A 90 7.02 12.89 7.13
CA ARG A 90 6.13 13.51 8.13
C ARG A 90 4.73 13.80 7.59
N GLU A 91 4.59 14.15 6.31
CA GLU A 91 3.27 14.31 5.68
C GLU A 91 2.57 12.97 5.45
N MET A 92 3.31 11.90 5.12
CA MET A 92 2.77 10.54 5.04
C MET A 92 2.27 10.05 6.41
N GLU A 93 3.02 10.31 7.49
CA GLU A 93 2.59 9.99 8.85
C GLU A 93 1.30 10.73 9.24
N LYS A 94 1.25 12.05 8.99
CA LYS A 94 0.04 12.85 9.24
C LYS A 94 -1.15 12.35 8.42
N ALA A 95 -0.94 12.00 7.15
CA ALA A 95 -1.98 11.46 6.28
C ALA A 95 -2.52 10.11 6.81
N SER A 96 -1.61 9.25 7.25
CA SER A 96 -1.95 7.95 7.87
C SER A 96 -2.79 8.15 9.12
N ILE A 97 -2.33 9.00 10.05
CA ILE A 97 -3.06 9.32 11.29
C ILE A 97 -4.45 9.89 10.96
N ARG A 98 -4.57 10.81 10.00
CA ARG A 98 -5.87 11.38 9.59
C ARG A 98 -6.82 10.30 9.08
N LEU A 99 -6.37 9.43 8.17
CA LEU A 99 -7.17 8.32 7.64
C LEU A 99 -7.65 7.39 8.75
N THR A 100 -6.73 6.95 9.60
CA THR A 100 -7.00 6.02 10.71
C THR A 100 -7.95 6.61 11.75
N LYS A 101 -7.84 7.93 12.05
CA LYS A 101 -8.80 8.63 12.92
C LYS A 101 -10.19 8.70 12.29
N MET A 102 -10.27 9.03 11.00
CA MET A 102 -11.54 9.18 10.29
C MET A 102 -12.39 7.90 10.33
N ILE A 103 -11.74 6.73 10.23
CA ILE A 103 -12.41 5.43 10.28
C ILE A 103 -12.56 4.87 11.70
N LYS A 104 -12.17 5.63 12.74
CA LYS A 104 -12.19 5.21 14.16
C LYS A 104 -11.51 3.85 14.37
N TYR A 105 -10.36 3.66 13.72
CA TYR A 105 -9.63 2.41 13.73
C TYR A 105 -9.18 2.01 15.14
N ARG A 106 -9.20 0.71 15.45
CA ARG A 106 -8.80 0.16 16.75
C ARG A 106 -7.78 -0.95 16.55
N GLY A 107 -6.70 -0.92 17.33
CA GLY A 107 -5.60 -1.87 17.23
C GLY A 107 -4.49 -1.38 16.29
N ALA A 108 -3.63 -2.32 15.88
CA ALA A 108 -2.53 -2.06 14.96
C ALA A 108 -2.97 -2.19 13.50
N GLY A 109 -2.42 -1.35 12.63
CA GLY A 109 -2.63 -1.42 11.19
C GLY A 109 -1.45 -0.83 10.43
N THR A 110 -1.35 -1.17 9.16
CA THR A 110 -0.29 -0.67 8.28
C THR A 110 -0.92 0.07 7.12
N ILE A 111 -0.51 1.32 6.88
CA ILE A 111 -0.88 2.07 5.69
C ILE A 111 0.23 1.92 4.66
N GLU A 112 -0.11 1.41 3.48
CA GLU A 112 0.83 1.22 2.38
C GLU A 112 0.73 2.38 1.38
N TYR A 113 1.88 2.85 0.92
CA TYR A 113 2.03 3.92 -0.06
C TYR A 113 3.00 3.52 -1.17
N LEU A 114 2.74 4.04 -2.36
CA LEU A 114 3.69 4.09 -3.46
C LEU A 114 4.33 5.48 -3.48
N TYR A 115 5.65 5.56 -3.33
CA TYR A 115 6.43 6.81 -3.32
C TYR A 115 7.28 6.94 -4.58
N ASP A 116 7.01 7.99 -5.38
CA ASP A 116 7.80 8.38 -6.55
C ASP A 116 8.93 9.31 -6.09
N GLN A 117 10.17 8.80 -6.16
CA GLN A 117 11.36 9.53 -5.71
C GLN A 117 11.70 10.73 -6.59
N GLU A 118 11.45 10.64 -7.91
CA GLU A 118 11.79 11.70 -8.86
C GLU A 118 10.84 12.88 -8.71
N LYS A 119 9.54 12.60 -8.60
CA LYS A 119 8.51 13.62 -8.43
C LYS A 119 8.30 14.04 -6.97
N GLN A 120 8.88 13.32 -6.02
CA GLN A 120 8.67 13.52 -4.59
C GLN A 120 7.18 13.49 -4.21
N THR A 121 6.42 12.56 -4.81
CA THR A 121 4.98 12.40 -4.59
C THR A 121 4.67 11.00 -4.08
N TYR A 122 3.61 10.87 -3.29
CA TYR A 122 3.18 9.59 -2.76
C TYR A 122 1.68 9.35 -2.97
N PHE A 123 1.32 8.09 -3.16
CA PHE A 123 -0.05 7.65 -3.44
C PHE A 123 -0.44 6.56 -2.46
N PHE A 124 -1.62 6.68 -1.85
CA PHE A 124 -2.17 5.62 -1.00
C PHE A 124 -2.41 4.35 -1.83
N LEU A 125 -2.00 3.21 -1.29
CA LEU A 125 -2.21 1.90 -1.90
C LEU A 125 -3.31 1.13 -1.16
N GLU A 126 -3.08 0.82 0.13
CA GLU A 126 -4.05 0.10 0.95
C GLU A 126 -3.83 0.34 2.45
N LEU A 127 -4.82 -0.09 3.24
CA LEU A 127 -4.71 -0.25 4.69
C LEU A 127 -4.80 -1.74 4.98
N ASN A 128 -3.74 -2.30 5.56
CA ASN A 128 -3.72 -3.67 6.08
C ASN A 128 -4.23 -3.66 7.53
N PRO A 129 -5.45 -4.22 7.80
CA PRO A 129 -6.12 -4.05 9.09
C PRO A 129 -5.66 -5.11 10.12
N ARG A 130 -4.35 -5.35 10.16
CA ARG A 130 -3.72 -6.41 10.93
C ARG A 130 -2.23 -6.10 11.14
N LEU A 131 -1.61 -6.87 12.01
CA LEU A 131 -0.15 -7.00 12.06
C LEU A 131 0.35 -7.84 10.88
#